data_AF-A0A355FZY2-F1
#
_entry.id   AF-A0A355FZY2-F1
#
_cell.length_a   1.000
_cell.length_b   1.000
_cell.length_c   1.000
_cell.angle_alpha   90.00
_cell.angle_beta   90.00
_cell.angle_gamma   90.00
#
_symmetry.space_group_name_H-M   'P 1'
#
loop_
_entity.id
_entity.type
_entity.pdbx_description
1 polymer ?
#
loop_
_entity_poly.entity_id
_entity_poly.type
_entity_poly.pdbx_seq_one_letter_code
_entity_poly.pdbx_strand_id
1 'polypeptide(L)' 'MQPGGTYQHYKGNVYKVIGVGKMEATQEDVVVYQGADHGSPIWVRSLAEFFSDVEWEGKTVPRFKSLSL' A
#
# COMPACT_ATOMS: atom_id res chain seq x y z
N MET A 1 1.22 -7.61 -7.94
CA MET A 1 2.03 -6.98 -6.88
C MET A 1 3.19 -7.90 -6.54
N GLN A 2 4.42 -7.41 -6.57
CA GLN A 2 5.59 -8.23 -6.21
C GLN A 2 5.98 -7.95 -4.76
N PRO A 3 6.16 -8.98 -3.91
CA PRO A 3 6.83 -8.84 -2.62
C PRO A 3 8.15 -8.08 -2.78
N GLY A 4 8.36 -7.07 -1.95
CA GLY A 4 9.51 -6.17 -2.02
C GLY A 4 9.30 -4.91 -2.86
N GLY A 5 8.18 -4.76 -3.57
CA GLY A 5 7.86 -3.54 -4.33
C GLY A 5 7.75 -2.30 -3.44
N THR A 6 8.28 -1.18 -3.93
CA THR A 6 8.23 0.11 -3.24
C THR A 6 7.10 0.97 -3.79
N TYR A 7 6.29 1.53 -2.90
CA TYR A 7 5.12 2.35 -3.25
C TYR A 7 5.14 3.66 -2.46
N GLN A 8 4.73 4.74 -3.11
CA GLN A 8 4.53 6.04 -2.48
C GLN A 8 3.05 6.28 -2.23
N HIS A 9 2.68 6.54 -0.98
CA HIS A 9 1.34 7.01 -0.64
C HIS A 9 1.14 8.43 -1.18
N TYR A 10 -0.07 8.81 -1.59
CA TYR A 10 -0.35 10.15 -2.14
C TYR A 10 0.07 11.32 -1.21
N LYS A 11 0.24 11.07 0.10
CA LYS A 11 0.78 12.03 1.07
C LYS A 11 2.32 12.11 1.13
N GLY A 12 3.03 11.45 0.22
CA GLY A 12 4.48 11.52 0.08
C GLY A 12 5.28 10.39 0.75
N ASN A 13 4.74 9.75 1.80
CA ASN A 13 5.43 8.67 2.52
C ASN A 13 5.68 7.44 1.62
N VAL A 14 6.86 6.83 1.79
CA VAL A 14 7.29 5.66 1.01
C VAL A 14 7.23 4.40 1.86
N TYR A 15 6.70 3.34 1.25
CA TYR A 15 6.49 2.05 1.88
C TYR A 15 7.00 0.91 1.02
N LYS A 16 7.45 -0.16 1.66
CA LYS A 16 7.80 -1.43 1.02
C LYS A 16 6.70 -2.45 1.28
N VAL A 17 6.21 -3.07 0.22
CA VAL A 17 5.28 -4.20 0.33
C VAL A 17 6.07 -5.41 0.81
N ILE A 18 5.63 -5.99 1.91
CA ILE A 18 6.16 -7.25 2.45
C ILE A 18 5.53 -8.41 1.68
N GLY A 19 4.21 -8.35 1.44
CA GLY A 19 3.49 -9.38 0.68
C GLY A 19 1.99 -9.13 0.58
N VAL A 20 1.28 -10.11 0.02
CA VAL A 20 -0.18 -10.17 -0.02
C VAL A 20 -0.63 -11.28 0.92
N GLY A 21 -1.61 -10.97 1.78
CA GLY A 21 -2.26 -11.93 2.66
C GLY A 21 -3.72 -12.15 2.29
N LYS A 22 -4.36 -13.09 2.99
CA LYS A 22 -5.80 -13.34 2.94
C LYS A 22 -6.39 -13.02 4.31
N MET A 23 -7.36 -12.11 4.38
CA MET A 23 -8.10 -11.84 5.61
C MET A 23 -9.05 -13.00 5.87
N GLU A 24 -8.89 -13.74 6.97
CA GLU A 24 -9.70 -14.94 7.24
C GLU A 24 -11.18 -14.61 7.43
N ALA A 25 -11.50 -13.56 8.18
CA ALA A 25 -12.87 -13.20 8.50
C ALA A 25 -13.72 -12.81 7.28
N THR A 26 -13.11 -12.24 6.23
CA THR A 26 -13.83 -11.72 5.05
C THR A 26 -13.43 -12.41 3.74
N GLN A 27 -12.39 -13.24 3.76
CA GLN A 27 -11.77 -13.83 2.58
C GLN A 27 -11.26 -12.80 1.55
N GLU A 28 -11.07 -11.54 1.95
CA GLU A 28 -10.52 -10.50 1.08
C GLU A 28 -8.99 -10.55 1.05
N ASP A 29 -8.41 -10.22 -0.10
CA ASP A 29 -6.96 -10.08 -0.21
C ASP A 29 -6.51 -8.76 0.43
N VAL A 30 -5.40 -8.79 1.15
CA VAL A 30 -4.83 -7.64 1.85
C VAL A 30 -3.36 -7.43 1.49
N VAL A 31 -2.91 -6.18 1.53
CA VAL A 31 -1.52 -5.80 1.38
C VAL A 31 -0.89 -5.63 2.76
N VAL A 32 0.22 -6.31 2.99
CA VAL A 32 1.06 -6.13 4.19
C VAL A 32 2.27 -5.30 3.78
N TYR A 33 2.48 -4.16 4.44
CA TYR A 33 3.52 -3.21 4.05
C TYR A 33 4.07 -2.44 5.26
N GLN A 34 5.26 -1.87 5.10
CA GLN A 34 6.01 -1.22 6.17
C GLN A 34 6.75 0.02 5.64
N GLY A 35 6.93 1.04 6.49
CA GLY A 35 7.78 2.20 6.20
C GLY A 35 9.27 1.83 6.16
N ALA A 36 10.11 2.69 5.56
CA ALA A 36 11.53 2.38 5.35
C ALA A 36 12.36 2.24 6.64
N ASP A 37 11.96 2.90 7.73
CA ASP A 37 12.75 2.95 8.96
C ASP A 37 12.57 1.70 9.83
N HIS A 38 13.66 1.24 10.42
CA HIS A 38 13.65 0.18 11.43
C HIS A 38 12.72 0.57 12.59
N GLY A 39 11.73 -0.28 12.88
CA GLY A 39 10.72 -0.03 13.91
C GLY A 39 9.44 0.64 13.41
N SER A 40 9.34 0.97 12.12
CA SER A 40 8.06 1.40 11.52
C SER A 40 6.98 0.34 11.73
N PRO A 41 5.73 0.73 12.05
CA PRO A 41 4.63 -0.22 12.13
C PRO A 41 4.44 -0.99 10.83
N ILE A 42 4.06 -2.26 10.96
CA ILE A 42 3.54 -3.05 9.84
C ILE A 42 2.06 -2.71 9.70
N TRP A 43 1.68 -2.28 8.51
CA TRP A 43 0.31 -1.95 8.16
C TRP A 43 -0.32 -3.06 7.34
N VAL A 44 -1.63 -3.20 7.50
CA VAL A 44 -2.48 -4.08 6.70
C VAL A 44 -3.61 -3.23 6.11
N ARG A 45 -3.91 -3.43 4.83
CA ARG A 45 -5.01 -2.76 4.14
C ARG A 45 -5.59 -3.68 3.07
N SER A 46 -6.87 -3.56 2.74
CA SER A 46 -7.44 -4.34 1.63
C SER A 46 -6.70 -4.03 0.33
N LEU A 47 -6.55 -5.05 -0.50
CA LEU A 47 -5.89 -4.93 -1.81
C LEU A 47 -6.64 -3.95 -2.71
N ALA A 48 -7.98 -3.96 -2.65
CA ALA A 48 -8.83 -3.03 -3.38
C ALA A 48 -8.57 -1.57 -2.97
N GLU A 49 -8.51 -1.26 -1.67
CA GLU A 49 -8.22 0.11 -1.23
C GLU A 49 -6.79 0.54 -1.53
N PHE A 50 -5.83 -0.39 -1.46
CA PHE A 50 -4.43 -0.09 -1.74
C PHE A 50 -4.25 0.40 -3.18
N PHE A 51 -4.97 -0.19 -4.13
CA PHE A 51 -4.96 0.20 -5.55
C PHE A 51 -6.07 1.18 -5.92
N SER A 52 -6.83 1.70 -4.96
CA SER A 52 -7.88 2.68 -5.24
C SER A 52 -7.28 4.03 -5.60
N ASP A 53 -8.02 4.83 -6.34
CA ASP A 53 -7.77 6.27 -6.43
C ASP A 53 -8.37 7.01 -5.22
N VAL A 54 -7.93 8.24 -5.02
CA VAL A 54 -8.45 9.20 -4.04
C VAL A 54 -8.49 10.60 -4.62
N GLU A 55 -9.40 11.43 -4.13
CA GLU A 55 -9.35 12.87 -4.36
C GLU A 55 -8.32 13.51 -3.41
N TRP A 56 -7.30 14.16 -3.97
CA TRP A 56 -6.28 14.89 -3.24
C TRP A 56 -5.95 16.19 -3.98
N GLU A 57 -6.05 17.33 -3.29
CA GLU A 57 -5.75 18.66 -3.87
C GLU A 57 -6.51 18.94 -5.19
N GLY A 58 -7.78 18.52 -5.25
CA GLY A 58 -8.65 18.73 -6.42
C GLY A 58 -8.33 17.85 -7.62
N LYS A 59 -7.57 16.77 -7.43
CA LYS A 59 -7.25 15.78 -8.46
C LYS A 59 -7.51 14.37 -7.96
N THR A 60 -7.99 13.51 -8.85
CA THR A 60 -8.02 12.06 -8.66
C THR A 60 -6.61 11.50 -8.87
N VAL A 61 -6.04 10.87 -7.85
CA VAL A 61 -4.70 10.25 -7.89
C VAL A 61 -4.70 8.86 -7.27
N PRO A 62 -3.78 7.96 -7.67
CA PRO A 62 -3.62 6.66 -7.02
C PRO A 62 -3.30 6.83 -5.53
N ARG A 63 -3.96 6.06 -4.66
CA ARG A 63 -3.64 6.07 -3.23
C ARG A 63 -2.19 5.70 -2.99
N PHE A 64 -1.72 4.67 -3.70
CA PHE A 64 -0.33 4.23 -3.71
C PHE A 64 0.17 4.13 -5.15
N LYS A 65 1.25 4.85 -5.45
CA LYS A 65 1.94 4.80 -6.75
C LYS A 65 3.17 3.91 -6.64
N SER A 66 3.33 2.94 -7.56
CA SER A 66 4.56 2.14 -7.62
C SER A 66 5.76 3.04 -7.96
N LEU A 67 6.86 2.86 -7.26
CA LEU A 67 8.15 3.53 -7.50
C LEU A 67 9.16 2.65 -8.24
N SER A 68 8.76 1.44 -8.65
CA SER A 68 9.58 0.58 -9.51
C SER A 68 9.88 1.28 -10.85
N LEU A 69 11.15 1.28 -11.26
CA LEU A 69 11.60 1.60 -12.63
C LEU A 69 11.04 0.60 -13.65
#